data_AF-A0A7X8YFA8-F1
#
_entry.id   AF-A0A7X8YFA8-F1
#
_cell.length_a   1.000
_cell.length_b   1.000
_cell.length_c   1.000
_cell.angle_alpha   90.00
_cell.angle_beta   90.00
_cell.angle_gamma   90.00
#
_symmetry.space_group_name_H-M   'P 1'
#
loop_
_entity.id
_entity.type
_entity.pdbx_description
1 polymer ?
#
loop_
_entity_poly.entity_id
_entity_poly.type
_entity_poly.pdbx_seq_one_letter_code
_entity_poly.pdbx_strand_id
1 'polypeptide(L)'
;MPSLPRLALPHRLYGRLEQTARQWGIDAADVLELHTTALLDPQTEDEERELAQATEVISRYWEGDGVELSDLQKDVGHHDVAILRMGPVVTEAVHYGEEAEDPELPRTKFPLDQPRGGYSRRWMGMAVGDSPEEVWQAARGYWRLKPNLNYLVPSRFGYAPYVFRVGEWISFSSTKFYAGSGWLIDLDNRQRHRLLEPQQGTHLSALGDPEAAEPADLEVAAAMADQLLRLGPRGTNPVIRL
;
A
#
# COMPACT_ATOMS: atom_id res chain seq x y z
N MET A 1 -20.93 -13.20 -14.31
CA MET A 1 -20.51 -11.80 -14.51
C MET A 1 -19.89 -11.67 -15.91
N PRO A 2 -20.29 -10.69 -16.73
CA PRO A 2 -19.61 -10.42 -17.99
C PRO A 2 -18.17 -10.00 -17.70
N SER A 3 -17.21 -10.56 -18.45
CA SER A 3 -15.80 -10.14 -18.36
C SER A 3 -15.69 -8.67 -18.72
N LEU A 4 -15.00 -7.87 -17.89
CA LEU A 4 -14.66 -6.50 -18.24
C LEU A 4 -13.98 -6.48 -19.63
N PRO A 5 -14.32 -5.51 -20.50
CA PRO A 5 -13.72 -5.40 -21.82
C PRO A 5 -12.21 -5.20 -21.67
N ARG A 6 -11.42 -6.03 -22.35
CA ARG A 6 -9.97 -5.84 -22.44
C ARG A 6 -9.71 -4.66 -23.37
N LEU A 7 -8.99 -3.66 -22.88
CA LEU A 7 -8.58 -2.50 -23.68
C LEU A 7 -7.42 -2.91 -24.61
N ALA A 8 -7.67 -2.88 -25.92
CA ALA A 8 -6.60 -3.04 -26.91
C ALA A 8 -5.93 -1.68 -27.16
N LEU A 9 -4.65 -1.56 -26.81
CA LEU A 9 -3.87 -0.36 -27.09
C LEU A 9 -3.15 -0.47 -28.44
N PRO A 10 -3.17 0.58 -29.29
CA PRO A 10 -2.29 0.67 -30.44
C PRO A 10 -0.83 0.45 -30.05
N HIS A 11 -0.07 -0.32 -30.84
CA HIS A 11 1.31 -0.70 -30.52
C HIS A 11 2.22 0.51 -30.20
N ARG A 12 2.04 1.64 -30.89
CA ARG A 12 2.79 2.88 -30.62
C ARG A 12 2.50 3.46 -29.24
N LEU A 13 1.25 3.40 -28.78
CA LEU A 13 0.89 3.89 -27.45
C LEU A 13 1.42 2.95 -26.36
N TYR A 14 1.31 1.64 -26.59
CA TYR A 14 1.89 0.65 -25.68
C TYR A 14 3.41 0.83 -25.53
N GLY A 15 4.15 0.99 -26.63
CA GLY A 15 5.60 1.22 -26.57
C GLY A 15 6.00 2.50 -25.81
N ARG A 16 5.21 3.57 -25.92
CA ARG A 16 5.43 4.79 -25.12
C ARG A 16 5.13 4.56 -23.65
N LEU A 17 4.04 3.85 -23.33
CA LEU A 17 3.68 3.50 -21.97
C LEU A 17 4.79 2.67 -21.30
N GLU A 18 5.31 1.65 -21.98
CA GLU A 18 6.44 0.84 -21.48
C GLU A 18 7.73 1.64 -21.33
N GLN A 19 7.96 2.65 -22.18
CA GLN A 19 9.11 3.53 -22.03
C GLN A 19 8.97 4.42 -20.79
N THR A 20 7.80 5.04 -20.58
CA THR A 20 7.50 5.83 -19.39
C THR A 20 7.62 4.98 -18.12
N ALA A 21 7.03 3.78 -18.11
CA ALA A 21 7.10 2.85 -16.99
C ALA A 21 8.54 2.48 -16.61
N ARG A 22 9.40 2.23 -17.62
CA ARG A 22 10.83 2.00 -17.39
C ARG A 22 11.56 3.22 -16.85
N GLN A 23 11.25 4.41 -17.34
CA GLN A 23 11.84 5.66 -16.86
C GLN A 23 11.46 5.92 -15.40
N TRP A 24 10.20 5.69 -15.04
CA TRP A 24 9.67 5.88 -13.69
C TRP A 24 10.00 4.73 -12.74
N GLY A 25 10.49 3.61 -13.26
CA GLY A 25 10.80 2.42 -12.45
C GLY A 25 9.55 1.77 -11.86
N ILE A 26 8.42 1.78 -12.57
CA ILE A 26 7.15 1.15 -12.14
C ILE A 26 6.54 0.31 -13.27
N ASP A 27 5.38 -0.30 -13.02
CA ASP A 27 4.67 -1.11 -14.02
C ASP A 27 3.91 -0.24 -15.04
N ALA A 28 3.77 -0.71 -16.29
CA ALA A 28 2.98 -0.02 -17.31
C ALA A 28 1.50 0.11 -16.92
N ALA A 29 0.96 -0.89 -16.21
CA ALA A 29 -0.40 -0.80 -15.66
C ALA A 29 -0.51 0.30 -14.59
N ASP A 30 0.52 0.44 -13.75
CA ASP A 30 0.58 1.47 -12.69
C ASP A 30 0.62 2.87 -13.31
N VAL A 31 1.40 3.09 -14.38
CA VAL A 31 1.43 4.36 -15.13
C VAL A 31 0.05 4.69 -15.70
N LEU A 32 -0.61 3.72 -16.34
CA LEU A 32 -1.92 3.93 -16.94
C LEU A 32 -2.98 4.25 -15.88
N GLU A 33 -2.98 3.50 -14.78
CA GLU A 33 -3.92 3.69 -13.67
C GLU A 33 -3.72 5.07 -13.03
N LEU A 34 -2.49 5.42 -12.66
CA LEU A 34 -2.15 6.72 -12.07
C LEU A 34 -2.58 7.90 -12.97
N HIS A 35 -2.28 7.84 -14.27
CA HIS A 35 -2.72 8.87 -15.21
C HIS A 35 -4.24 8.92 -15.36
N THR A 36 -4.92 7.78 -15.32
CA THR A 36 -6.38 7.75 -15.41
C THR A 36 -6.98 8.39 -14.16
N THR A 37 -6.49 8.06 -12.97
CA THR A 37 -6.90 8.67 -11.71
C THR A 37 -6.75 10.20 -11.74
N ALA A 38 -5.65 10.72 -12.26
CA ALA A 38 -5.42 12.16 -12.37
C ALA A 38 -6.26 12.87 -13.46
N LEU A 39 -7.06 12.14 -14.25
CA LEU A 39 -7.90 12.68 -15.33
C LEU A 39 -9.40 12.54 -15.08
N LEU A 40 -9.82 11.75 -14.10
CA LEU A 40 -11.23 11.57 -13.78
C LEU A 40 -11.79 12.83 -13.11
N ASP A 41 -13.07 13.12 -13.33
CA ASP A 41 -13.75 14.24 -12.67
C ASP A 41 -14.21 13.78 -11.27
N PRO A 42 -13.65 14.33 -10.18
CA PRO A 42 -13.95 13.85 -8.84
C PRO A 42 -15.38 14.21 -8.45
N GLN A 43 -16.11 13.24 -7.90
CA GLN A 43 -17.48 13.40 -7.43
C GLN A 43 -17.59 13.49 -5.91
N THR A 44 -16.50 13.18 -5.19
CA THR A 44 -16.41 13.22 -3.74
C THR A 44 -15.12 13.91 -3.28
N GLU A 45 -15.08 14.36 -2.02
CA GLU A 45 -13.86 14.94 -1.44
C GLU A 45 -12.69 13.93 -1.42
N ASP A 46 -12.99 12.65 -1.21
CA ASP A 46 -11.98 11.58 -1.22
C ASP A 46 -11.39 11.39 -2.63
N GLU A 47 -12.23 11.44 -3.66
CA GLU A 47 -11.79 11.42 -5.06
C GLU A 47 -11.00 12.67 -5.45
N GLU A 48 -11.35 13.84 -4.89
CA GLU A 48 -10.59 15.08 -5.10
C GLU A 48 -9.19 14.99 -4.47
N ARG A 49 -9.08 14.43 -3.25
CA ARG A 49 -7.78 14.16 -2.62
C ARG A 49 -6.95 13.16 -3.42
N GLU A 50 -7.57 12.08 -3.87
CA GLU A 50 -6.92 11.07 -4.72
C GLU A 50 -6.40 11.67 -6.03
N LEU A 51 -7.20 12.50 -6.70
CA LEU A 51 -6.80 13.19 -7.93
C LEU A 51 -5.63 14.15 -7.69
N ALA A 52 -5.71 14.96 -6.64
CA ALA A 52 -4.66 15.92 -6.30
C ALA A 52 -3.33 15.20 -6.04
N GLN A 53 -3.37 14.12 -5.24
CA GLN A 53 -2.18 13.33 -4.94
C GLN A 53 -1.65 12.59 -6.17
N ALA A 54 -2.52 12.03 -7.01
CA ALA A 54 -2.12 11.39 -8.26
C ALA A 54 -1.42 12.38 -9.21
N THR A 55 -1.94 13.60 -9.30
CA THR A 55 -1.34 14.68 -10.10
C THR A 55 0.05 15.06 -9.60
N GLU A 56 0.21 15.18 -8.28
CA GLU A 56 1.50 15.47 -7.65
C GLU A 56 2.52 14.36 -7.91
N VAL A 57 2.14 13.10 -7.71
CA VAL A 57 3.00 11.93 -7.98
C VAL A 57 3.46 11.91 -9.44
N ILE A 58 2.56 12.24 -10.39
CA ILE A 58 2.92 12.36 -11.81
C ILE A 58 3.93 13.49 -12.02
N SER A 59 3.75 14.67 -11.41
CA SER A 59 4.68 15.80 -11.55
C SER A 59 6.08 15.42 -11.10
N ARG A 60 6.20 14.84 -9.90
CA ARG A 60 7.47 14.37 -9.35
C ARG A 60 8.18 13.38 -10.26
N TYR A 61 7.46 12.43 -10.85
CA TYR A 61 8.04 11.51 -11.83
C TYR A 61 8.57 12.23 -13.08
N TRP A 62 7.90 13.28 -13.55
CA TRP A 62 8.38 14.09 -14.68
C TRP A 62 9.59 14.95 -14.33
N GLU A 63 9.70 15.39 -13.08
CA GLU A 63 10.85 16.10 -12.53
C GLU A 63 12.07 15.19 -12.34
N GLY A 64 11.86 13.87 -12.44
CA GLY A 64 12.92 12.87 -12.37
C GLY A 64 13.17 12.34 -10.96
N ASP A 65 12.25 12.62 -10.03
CA ASP A 65 12.32 12.10 -8.66
C ASP A 65 12.35 10.56 -8.65
N GLY A 66 12.79 10.06 -7.51
CA GLY A 66 12.64 8.67 -7.13
C GLY A 66 13.94 8.01 -6.72
N VAL A 67 13.81 7.12 -5.74
CA VAL A 67 14.91 6.42 -5.10
C VAL A 67 14.98 5.00 -5.64
N GLU A 68 16.19 4.60 -6.03
CA GLU A 68 16.44 3.24 -6.51
C GLU A 68 16.46 2.25 -5.34
N LEU A 69 15.94 1.05 -5.57
CA LEU A 69 15.89 0.00 -4.53
C LEU A 69 17.29 -0.35 -3.98
N SER A 70 18.33 -0.26 -4.82
CA SER A 70 19.72 -0.51 -4.40
C SER A 70 20.26 0.53 -3.42
N ASP A 71 19.74 1.76 -3.45
CA ASP A 71 20.16 2.80 -2.53
C ASP A 71 19.42 2.65 -1.20
N LEU A 72 18.11 2.34 -1.24
CA LEU A 72 17.34 1.94 -0.06
C LEU A 72 17.97 0.74 0.67
N GLN A 73 18.45 -0.26 -0.06
CA GLN A 73 19.13 -1.41 0.54
C GLN A 73 20.42 -1.03 1.29
N LYS A 74 21.15 -0.01 0.84
CA LYS A 74 22.35 0.49 1.53
C LYS A 74 21.97 1.30 2.76
N ASP A 75 20.97 2.17 2.61
CA ASP A 75 20.59 3.13 3.64
C ASP A 75 19.85 2.47 4.79
N VAL A 76 18.92 1.55 4.48
CA VAL A 76 18.02 0.96 5.48
C VAL A 76 17.95 -0.56 5.47
N GLY A 77 18.76 -1.26 4.66
CA GLY A 77 18.77 -2.73 4.61
C GLY A 77 19.30 -3.44 5.86
N HIS A 78 19.75 -2.67 6.85
CA HIS A 78 20.06 -3.18 8.18
C HIS A 78 18.87 -3.10 9.15
N HIS A 79 17.79 -2.44 8.73
CA HIS A 79 16.50 -2.43 9.41
C HIS A 79 15.61 -3.51 8.78
N ASP A 80 14.86 -4.27 9.58
CA ASP A 80 13.91 -5.28 9.06
C ASP A 80 12.69 -4.58 8.42
N VAL A 81 12.84 -4.07 7.20
CA VAL A 81 11.84 -3.28 6.46
C VAL A 81 11.15 -4.13 5.39
N ALA A 82 9.84 -3.94 5.23
CA ALA A 82 9.14 -4.42 4.04
C ALA A 82 8.39 -3.30 3.32
N ILE A 83 8.71 -3.15 2.04
CA ILE A 83 7.92 -2.37 1.10
C ILE A 83 6.74 -3.24 0.64
N LEU A 84 5.53 -2.73 0.79
CA LEU A 84 4.30 -3.37 0.35
C LEU A 84 3.82 -2.69 -0.93
N ARG A 85 3.81 -3.40 -2.05
CA ARG A 85 3.15 -2.93 -3.27
C ARG A 85 1.64 -3.13 -3.14
N MET A 86 0.95 -2.08 -2.76
CA MET A 86 -0.48 -2.04 -2.58
C MET A 86 -1.19 -1.98 -3.93
N GLY A 87 -2.34 -2.65 -4.03
CA GLY A 87 -3.19 -2.59 -5.22
C GLY A 87 -4.36 -1.64 -5.05
N PRO A 88 -5.32 -1.76 -5.99
CA PRO A 88 -6.73 -1.51 -5.84
C PRO A 88 -7.30 -1.28 -4.45
N VAL A 89 -7.87 -0.12 -4.11
CA VAL A 89 -8.98 -0.18 -3.14
C VAL A 89 -10.14 -0.84 -3.87
N VAL A 90 -10.48 -2.07 -3.49
CA VAL A 90 -11.61 -2.81 -4.08
C VAL A 90 -12.81 -2.67 -3.15
N THR A 91 -13.65 -1.67 -3.41
CA THR A 91 -14.92 -1.43 -2.73
C THR A 91 -16.05 -2.26 -3.34
N GLU A 92 -15.91 -3.59 -3.45
CA GLU A 92 -17.11 -4.45 -3.49
C GLU A 92 -17.73 -4.50 -2.09
N ALA A 93 -18.23 -3.35 -1.65
CA ALA A 93 -19.20 -3.17 -0.59
C ALA A 93 -20.59 -3.38 -1.20
N VAL A 94 -20.87 -4.60 -1.69
CA VAL A 94 -22.23 -5.06 -1.92
C VAL A 94 -22.40 -6.31 -1.07
N HIS A 95 -23.07 -6.13 0.07
CA HIS A 95 -23.44 -7.15 1.08
C HIS A 95 -22.31 -7.74 1.93
N TYR A 96 -21.86 -6.97 2.93
CA TYR A 96 -21.42 -7.55 4.21
C TYR A 96 -22.00 -6.73 5.37
N GLY A 97 -23.31 -6.51 5.33
CA GLY A 97 -24.13 -6.26 6.51
C GLY A 97 -24.85 -7.55 6.88
N GLU A 98 -24.79 -7.90 8.17
CA GLU A 98 -25.70 -8.80 8.92
C GLU A 98 -25.50 -10.32 9.01
N GLU A 99 -24.64 -11.01 8.26
CA GLU A 99 -24.47 -12.47 8.47
C GLU A 99 -23.01 -12.92 8.54
N ALA A 100 -22.41 -12.84 9.74
CA ALA A 100 -21.19 -13.58 10.07
C ALA A 100 -21.13 -13.97 11.56
N GLU A 101 -22.25 -14.46 12.10
CA GLU A 101 -22.28 -15.27 13.33
C GLU A 101 -22.79 -16.71 13.05
N ASP A 102 -22.45 -17.29 11.89
CA ASP A 102 -22.70 -18.73 11.66
C ASP A 102 -21.37 -19.50 11.50
N PRO A 103 -20.98 -20.31 12.49
CA PRO A 103 -19.71 -21.04 12.48
C PRO A 103 -19.66 -22.25 11.54
N GLU A 104 -20.74 -22.61 10.81
CA GLU A 104 -20.80 -23.90 10.08
C GLU A 104 -21.03 -23.88 8.55
N LEU A 105 -21.09 -22.73 7.86
CA LEU A 105 -21.35 -22.73 6.40
C LEU A 105 -20.09 -22.77 5.50
N PRO A 106 -20.09 -23.61 4.44
CA PRO A 106 -18.94 -23.88 3.59
C PRO A 106 -18.66 -22.73 2.62
N ARG A 107 -17.43 -22.21 2.68
CA ARG A 107 -16.86 -21.17 1.81
C ARG A 107 -17.04 -21.49 0.33
N THR A 108 -18.10 -20.99 -0.27
CA THR A 108 -18.27 -20.98 -1.73
C THR A 108 -17.29 -19.98 -2.33
N LYS A 109 -16.26 -20.55 -2.98
CA LYS A 109 -15.32 -19.88 -3.86
C LYS A 109 -16.06 -19.37 -5.10
N PHE A 110 -15.93 -18.09 -5.40
CA PHE A 110 -15.98 -17.58 -6.78
C PHE A 110 -14.86 -16.53 -6.97
N PRO A 111 -14.38 -16.36 -8.20
CA PRO A 111 -12.97 -16.28 -8.50
C PRO A 111 -12.62 -14.89 -9.04
N LEU A 112 -11.89 -14.11 -8.26
CA LEU A 112 -10.86 -13.30 -8.89
C LEU A 112 -9.83 -14.31 -9.39
N ASP A 113 -9.48 -14.27 -10.68
CA ASP A 113 -8.34 -15.00 -11.25
C ASP A 113 -7.06 -14.55 -10.50
N GLN A 114 -6.88 -15.07 -9.29
CA GLN A 114 -5.62 -15.01 -8.59
C GLN A 114 -4.68 -15.88 -9.41
N PRO A 115 -3.49 -15.39 -9.82
CA PRO A 115 -2.48 -16.29 -10.34
C PRO A 115 -2.31 -17.41 -9.32
N ARG A 116 -2.57 -18.65 -9.79
CA ARG A 116 -2.58 -19.87 -8.98
C ARG A 116 -1.25 -19.96 -8.23
N GLY A 117 -1.23 -19.55 -6.96
CA GLY A 117 -0.01 -19.49 -6.13
C GLY A 117 0.18 -18.24 -5.26
N GLY A 118 -0.63 -17.18 -5.43
CA GLY A 118 -0.45 -15.91 -4.71
C GLY A 118 -0.88 -15.89 -3.23
N TYR A 119 -0.26 -14.99 -2.46
CA TYR A 119 -0.68 -14.60 -1.11
C TYR A 119 -2.06 -13.92 -1.17
N SER A 120 -3.13 -14.62 -0.77
CA SER A 120 -4.46 -14.01 -0.60
C SER A 120 -4.45 -13.07 0.61
N ARG A 121 -4.20 -11.79 0.39
CA ARG A 121 -4.35 -10.73 1.39
C ARG A 121 -5.59 -9.92 1.03
N ARG A 122 -6.73 -10.32 1.59
CA ARG A 122 -7.94 -9.48 1.60
C ARG A 122 -7.51 -8.17 2.27
N TRP A 123 -7.85 -7.02 1.70
CA TRP A 123 -7.58 -5.66 2.23
C TRP A 123 -6.23 -4.98 1.92
N MET A 124 -5.34 -5.49 1.05
CA MET A 124 -4.17 -4.70 0.59
C MET A 124 -4.52 -3.74 -0.56
N GLY A 125 -5.49 -2.88 -0.31
CA GLY A 125 -5.78 -1.72 -1.15
C GLY A 125 -5.30 -0.46 -0.47
N MET A 126 -4.88 0.53 -1.23
CA MET A 126 -4.54 1.86 -0.71
C MET A 126 -4.74 2.85 -1.84
N ALA A 127 -5.60 3.83 -1.75
CA ALA A 127 -5.60 4.97 -2.67
C ALA A 127 -4.35 5.84 -2.37
N VAL A 128 -3.83 6.58 -3.35
CA VAL A 128 -2.67 7.44 -3.08
C VAL A 128 -2.99 8.57 -2.11
N GLY A 129 -4.24 9.03 -2.05
CA GLY A 129 -4.76 10.05 -1.13
C GLY A 129 -5.39 9.51 0.15
N ASP A 130 -5.27 8.20 0.43
CA ASP A 130 -5.73 7.61 1.70
C ASP A 130 -4.96 8.20 2.89
N SER A 131 -5.64 8.37 4.01
CA SER A 131 -5.05 8.78 5.28
C SER A 131 -4.11 7.71 5.86
N PRO A 132 -3.18 8.08 6.76
CA PRO A 132 -2.31 7.10 7.43
C PRO A 132 -3.07 5.96 8.12
N GLU A 133 -4.24 6.25 8.68
CA GLU A 133 -5.07 5.29 9.40
C GLU A 133 -5.73 4.27 8.47
N GLU A 134 -6.20 4.72 7.31
CA GLU A 134 -6.71 3.85 6.24
C GLU A 134 -5.61 2.93 5.71
N VAL A 135 -4.45 3.52 5.39
CA VAL A 135 -3.29 2.77 4.89
C VAL A 135 -2.78 1.77 5.92
N TRP A 136 -2.74 2.13 7.21
CA TRP A 136 -2.36 1.21 8.27
C TRP A 136 -3.28 -0.01 8.36
N GLN A 137 -4.60 0.19 8.29
CA GLN A 137 -5.56 -0.92 8.33
C GLN A 137 -5.36 -1.90 7.18
N ALA A 138 -5.03 -1.39 6.00
CA ALA A 138 -4.69 -2.22 4.85
C ALA A 138 -3.33 -2.93 5.01
N ALA A 139 -2.31 -2.21 5.46
CA ALA A 139 -0.93 -2.69 5.57
C ALA A 139 -0.73 -3.72 6.69
N ARG A 140 -1.42 -3.56 7.82
CA ARG A 140 -1.27 -4.43 9.00
C ARG A 140 -1.80 -5.85 8.81
N GLY A 141 -2.51 -6.11 7.70
CA GLY A 141 -3.32 -7.29 7.39
C GLY A 141 -2.62 -8.65 7.49
N TYR A 142 -3.30 -9.73 7.07
CA TYR A 142 -2.85 -11.09 7.41
C TYR A 142 -1.63 -11.60 6.59
N TRP A 143 -0.57 -11.96 7.31
CA TRP A 143 0.67 -12.58 6.83
C TRP A 143 0.65 -14.09 7.07
N ARG A 144 1.00 -14.90 6.06
CA ARG A 144 1.00 -16.38 6.18
C ARG A 144 2.12 -16.96 7.06
N LEU A 145 3.16 -16.17 7.32
CA LEU A 145 4.29 -16.51 8.17
C LEU A 145 4.60 -15.30 9.03
N LYS A 146 5.07 -15.50 10.27
CA LYS A 146 5.49 -14.40 11.13
C LYS A 146 6.63 -13.67 10.43
N PRO A 147 6.45 -12.40 10.08
CA PRO A 147 7.44 -11.75 9.23
C PRO A 147 8.65 -11.29 10.06
N ASN A 148 8.53 -11.02 11.36
CA ASN A 148 9.62 -10.43 12.16
C ASN A 148 10.17 -9.15 11.49
N LEU A 149 9.27 -8.31 10.99
CA LEU A 149 9.61 -7.01 10.44
C LEU A 149 9.38 -5.94 11.49
N ASN A 150 10.23 -4.93 11.49
CA ASN A 150 10.10 -3.76 12.37
C ASN A 150 9.38 -2.62 11.65
N TYR A 151 9.43 -2.59 10.31
CA TYR A 151 8.82 -1.53 9.52
C TYR A 151 7.98 -2.06 8.36
N LEU A 152 6.85 -1.40 8.12
CA LEU A 152 6.02 -1.56 6.94
C LEU A 152 5.99 -0.24 6.17
N VAL A 153 6.25 -0.32 4.88
CA VAL A 153 6.25 0.83 3.97
C VAL A 153 5.28 0.55 2.82
N PRO A 154 4.00 0.90 2.99
CA PRO A 154 3.00 0.77 1.95
C PRO A 154 3.31 1.70 0.78
N SER A 155 3.18 1.19 -0.44
CA SER A 155 3.43 1.94 -1.64
C SER A 155 2.39 1.64 -2.72
N ARG A 156 1.97 2.66 -3.46
CA ARG A 156 1.15 2.50 -4.66
C ARG A 156 1.74 3.33 -5.79
N PHE A 157 1.84 2.74 -6.97
CA PHE A 157 2.53 3.34 -8.12
C PHE A 157 3.98 3.77 -7.80
N GLY A 158 4.65 3.06 -6.89
CA GLY A 158 5.97 3.42 -6.37
C GLY A 158 5.95 4.51 -5.29
N TYR A 159 4.89 5.30 -5.15
CA TYR A 159 4.78 6.32 -4.12
C TYR A 159 4.53 5.69 -2.73
N ALA A 160 5.38 6.03 -1.75
CA ALA A 160 5.33 5.56 -0.37
C ALA A 160 5.01 6.73 0.58
N PRO A 161 3.72 7.01 0.85
CA PRO A 161 3.34 8.18 1.65
C PRO A 161 3.74 8.05 3.12
N TYR A 162 3.76 6.82 3.66
CA TYR A 162 3.90 6.58 5.10
C TYR A 162 4.90 5.47 5.41
N VAL A 163 5.58 5.63 6.55
CA VAL A 163 6.39 4.60 7.18
C VAL A 163 5.77 4.24 8.52
N PHE A 164 5.50 2.96 8.72
CA PHE A 164 4.94 2.45 9.97
C PHE A 164 5.95 1.59 10.70
N ARG A 165 6.20 1.90 11.97
CA ARG A 165 6.88 0.98 12.89
C ARG A 165 5.88 -0.02 13.44
N VAL A 166 6.22 -1.30 13.40
CA VAL A 166 5.41 -2.37 14.00
C VAL A 166 5.85 -2.58 15.45
N GLY A 167 4.89 -2.56 16.38
CA GLY A 167 5.15 -2.85 17.79
C GLY A 167 5.11 -4.32 18.10
N GLU A 168 4.08 -5.01 17.62
CA GLU A 168 3.93 -6.44 17.85
C GLU A 168 3.25 -7.16 16.70
N TRP A 169 3.65 -8.42 16.53
CA TRP A 169 3.03 -9.36 15.60
C TRP A 169 2.16 -10.33 16.38
N ILE A 170 0.85 -10.26 16.18
CA ILE A 170 -0.14 -11.12 16.83
C ILE A 170 -0.45 -12.32 15.94
N SER A 171 -0.45 -13.51 16.54
CA SER A 171 -0.90 -14.74 15.88
C SER A 171 -2.42 -14.82 15.89
N PHE A 172 -3.04 -14.72 14.72
CA PHE A 172 -4.47 -15.01 14.54
C PHE A 172 -4.73 -16.52 14.46
N SER A 173 -3.80 -17.27 13.88
CA SER A 173 -3.82 -18.74 13.81
C SER A 173 -2.40 -19.27 13.65
N SER A 174 -2.20 -20.60 13.68
CA SER A 174 -0.90 -21.25 13.49
C SER A 174 -0.16 -20.84 12.20
N THR A 175 -0.86 -20.29 11.22
CA THR A 175 -0.33 -19.89 9.91
C THR A 175 -0.72 -18.48 9.51
N LYS A 176 -1.21 -17.65 10.45
CA LYS A 176 -1.62 -16.27 10.13
C LYS A 176 -1.25 -15.30 11.24
N PHE A 177 -0.57 -14.23 10.85
CA PHE A 177 -0.11 -13.17 11.74
C PHE A 177 -0.60 -11.81 11.21
N TYR A 178 -0.78 -10.84 12.09
CA TYR A 178 -1.07 -9.45 11.72
C TYR A 178 -0.31 -8.51 12.66
N ALA A 179 -0.08 -7.27 12.22
CA ALA A 179 0.53 -6.28 13.10
C ALA A 179 -0.55 -5.75 14.06
N GLY A 180 -0.39 -6.08 15.35
CA GLY A 180 -1.35 -5.74 16.39
C GLY A 180 -1.29 -4.27 16.75
N SER A 181 -0.09 -3.78 17.01
CA SER A 181 0.17 -2.37 17.31
C SER A 181 1.26 -1.82 16.39
N GLY A 182 1.26 -0.50 16.25
CA GLY A 182 2.27 0.20 15.47
C GLY A 182 2.22 1.70 15.68
N TRP A 183 3.15 2.39 15.04
CA TRP A 183 3.25 3.84 15.03
C TRP A 183 3.42 4.34 13.61
N LEU A 184 2.73 5.43 13.29
CA LEU A 184 3.07 6.28 12.16
C LEU A 184 4.30 7.11 12.54
N ILE A 185 5.31 7.14 11.67
CA ILE A 185 6.48 8.00 11.87
C ILE A 185 6.24 9.34 11.15
N ASP A 186 6.23 10.42 11.92
CA ASP A 186 6.16 11.79 11.42
C ASP A 186 7.58 12.38 11.39
N LEU A 187 8.17 12.39 10.19
CA LEU A 187 9.53 12.83 9.98
C LEU A 187 9.68 14.35 10.21
N ASP A 188 8.69 15.14 9.78
CA ASP A 188 8.73 16.60 9.81
C ASP A 188 8.75 17.11 11.24
N ASN A 189 7.92 16.53 12.11
CA ASN A 189 7.88 16.87 13.52
C ASN A 189 8.85 16.03 14.37
N ARG A 190 9.54 15.06 13.76
CA ARG A 190 10.44 14.09 14.42
C ARG A 190 9.73 13.34 15.55
N GLN A 191 8.47 13.01 15.32
CA GLN A 191 7.57 12.37 16.27
C GLN A 191 7.08 11.04 15.70
N ARG A 192 6.46 10.25 16.55
CA ARG A 192 5.68 9.10 16.12
C ARG A 192 4.34 9.09 16.83
N HIS A 193 3.30 8.70 16.09
CA HIS A 193 1.94 8.63 16.59
C HIS A 193 1.52 7.18 16.70
N ARG A 194 1.11 6.77 17.90
CA ARG A 194 0.62 5.41 18.09
C ARG A 194 -0.69 5.21 17.33
N LEU A 195 -0.79 4.13 16.55
CA LEU A 195 -2.04 3.75 15.89
C LEU A 195 -2.88 2.96 16.88
N LEU A 196 -3.95 3.60 17.36
CA LEU A 196 -4.88 3.03 18.33
C LEU A 196 -5.79 2.00 17.66
N GLU A 197 -6.26 1.02 18.42
CA GLU A 197 -7.28 0.11 17.90
C GLU A 197 -8.57 0.89 17.57
N PRO A 198 -9.29 0.51 16.50
CA PRO A 198 -10.57 1.12 16.17
C PRO A 198 -11.54 1.04 17.35
N GLN A 199 -12.29 2.12 17.58
CA GLN A 199 -13.36 2.11 18.57
C GLN A 199 -14.53 1.24 18.08
N GLN A 200 -15.38 0.75 18.99
CA GLN A 200 -16.57 0.00 18.61
C GLN A 200 -17.42 0.78 17.59
N GLY A 201 -17.74 0.14 16.46
CA GLY A 201 -18.50 0.76 15.36
C GLY A 201 -17.66 1.51 14.32
N THR A 202 -16.34 1.54 14.48
CA THR A 202 -15.40 2.13 13.50
C THR A 202 -14.42 1.08 12.98
N HIS A 203 -14.01 1.18 11.72
CA HIS A 203 -13.00 0.30 11.13
C HIS A 203 -11.59 0.92 11.08
N LEU A 204 -11.48 2.23 11.33
CA LEU A 204 -10.23 2.98 11.25
C LEU A 204 -9.58 3.12 12.61
N SER A 205 -8.24 3.04 12.61
CA SER A 205 -7.45 3.44 13.78
C SER A 205 -7.57 4.95 13.98
N ALA A 206 -7.35 5.40 15.21
CA ALA A 206 -7.08 6.82 15.47
C ALA A 206 -5.59 6.99 15.77
N LEU A 207 -5.03 8.15 15.45
CA LEU A 207 -3.70 8.53 15.92
C LEU A 207 -3.78 8.95 17.40
N GLY A 208 -2.99 8.30 18.22
CA GLY A 208 -2.78 8.67 19.61
C GLY A 208 -1.86 9.88 19.75
N ASP A 209 -1.63 10.27 21.01
CA ASP A 209 -0.74 11.39 21.34
C ASP A 209 0.67 11.17 20.76
N PRO A 210 1.31 12.24 20.25
CA PRO A 210 2.66 12.15 19.72
C PRO A 210 3.67 11.81 20.82
N GLU A 211 4.63 10.96 20.48
CA GLU A 211 5.83 10.73 21.26
C GLU A 211 7.09 10.95 20.41
N ALA A 212 8.25 11.12 21.04
CA ALA A 212 9.49 11.30 20.32
C ALA A 212 9.84 10.04 19.51
N ALA A 213 10.14 10.20 18.22
CA ALA A 213 10.56 9.10 17.38
C ALA A 213 11.96 8.60 17.78
N GLU A 214 12.20 7.30 17.65
CA GLU A 214 13.54 6.75 17.86
C GLU A 214 14.47 7.14 16.70
N PRO A 215 15.80 7.19 16.90
CA PRO A 215 16.73 7.49 15.81
C PRO A 215 16.58 6.56 14.59
N ALA A 216 16.34 5.27 14.82
CA ALA A 216 16.08 4.29 13.77
C ALA A 216 14.78 4.60 13.00
N ASP A 217 13.74 5.08 13.68
CA ASP A 217 12.47 5.46 13.03
C ASP A 217 12.70 6.61 12.04
N LEU A 218 13.47 7.60 12.48
CA LEU A 218 13.80 8.77 11.66
C LEU A 218 14.72 8.43 10.49
N GLU A 219 15.64 7.47 10.66
CA GLU A 219 16.50 6.98 9.58
C GLU A 219 15.68 6.30 8.48
N VAL A 220 14.77 5.38 8.87
CA VAL A 220 13.90 4.69 7.90
C VAL A 220 12.93 5.67 7.24
N ALA A 221 12.34 6.58 8.01
CA ALA A 221 11.42 7.57 7.48
C ALA A 221 12.13 8.55 6.52
N ALA A 222 13.34 9.02 6.84
CA ALA A 222 14.10 9.90 5.95
C ALA A 222 14.43 9.25 4.60
N ALA A 223 14.61 7.93 4.56
CA ALA A 223 14.89 7.20 3.33
C ALA A 223 13.63 6.91 2.50
N MET A 224 12.44 6.85 3.10
CA MET A 224 11.27 6.22 2.45
C MET A 224 9.94 6.97 2.58
N ALA A 225 9.73 7.79 3.61
CA ALA A 225 8.47 8.51 3.78
C ALA A 225 8.35 9.62 2.71
N ASP A 226 7.17 9.72 2.11
CA ASP A 226 6.87 10.64 1.01
C ASP A 226 7.85 10.50 -0.19
N GLN A 227 8.36 9.29 -0.44
CA GLN A 227 9.28 9.03 -1.56
C GLN A 227 8.60 8.32 -2.73
N LEU A 228 9.09 8.59 -3.95
CA LEU A 228 8.85 7.73 -5.10
C LEU A 228 9.90 6.62 -5.11
N LEU A 229 9.47 5.36 -5.08
CA LEU A 229 10.35 4.20 -5.06
C LEU A 229 10.36 3.54 -6.44
N ARG A 230 11.55 3.41 -7.02
CA ARG A 230 11.75 2.74 -8.31
C ARG A 230 11.87 1.24 -8.10
N LEU A 231 10.73 0.59 -7.94
CA LEU A 231 10.64 -0.82 -7.60
C LEU A 231 10.78 -1.75 -8.82
N GLY A 232 10.69 -1.20 -10.03
CA GLY A 232 10.63 -1.95 -11.28
C GLY A 232 9.29 -2.67 -11.47
N PRO A 233 9.17 -3.54 -12.49
CA PRO A 233 7.92 -4.22 -12.83
C PRO A 233 7.38 -5.08 -11.69
N ARG A 234 6.06 -5.25 -11.61
CA ARG A 234 5.43 -6.04 -10.53
C ARG A 234 5.78 -7.52 -10.67
N GLY A 235 6.41 -8.08 -9.63
CA GLY A 235 6.58 -9.52 -9.47
C GLY A 235 5.31 -10.20 -8.92
N THR A 236 5.34 -11.52 -8.81
CA THR A 236 4.25 -12.30 -8.17
C THR A 236 4.16 -12.07 -6.67
N ASN A 237 5.25 -11.62 -6.03
CA ASN A 237 5.28 -11.25 -4.63
C ASN A 237 5.15 -9.71 -4.52
N PRO A 238 4.07 -9.20 -3.92
CA PRO A 238 3.89 -7.77 -3.69
C PRO A 238 4.76 -7.23 -2.55
N VAL A 239 5.46 -8.10 -1.80
CA VAL A 239 6.33 -7.68 -0.71
C VAL A 239 7.79 -7.72 -1.13
N ILE A 240 8.48 -6.61 -0.96
CA ILE A 240 9.93 -6.51 -1.09
C ILE A 240 10.50 -6.34 0.31
N ARG A 241 11.43 -7.20 0.67
CA ARG A 241 12.20 -7.08 1.90
C ARG A 241 13.53 -6.42 1.59
N LEU A 242 13.89 -5.44 2.41
CA LEU A 242 15.22 -4.87 2.47
C LEU A 242 15.98 -5.55 3.61
#